data_AF-A0AAD4N5F8-F1
#
_entry.id   AF-A0AAD4N5F8-F1
#
_cell.length_a   1.000
_cell.length_b   1.000
_cell.length_c   1.000
_cell.angle_alpha   90.00
_cell.angle_beta   90.00
_cell.angle_gamma   90.00
#
_symmetry.space_group_name_H-M   'P 1'
#
loop_
_entity.id
_entity.type
_entity.pdbx_description
1 polymer ?
#
loop_
_entity_poly.entity_id
_entity_poly.type
_entity_poly.pdbx_seq_one_letter_code
_entity_poly.pdbx_strand_id
1 'polypeptide(L)'
;MNLKAKILVHLMGTLKLFYEFLNDPLQWCDVKFENLGLSAEYPKRFVVMDSDMLYTESKLNSLLTSRSCTKDDDCNFFDCHSMCNNSTGFCTGRTNDNVDVFCEKLVNRLFGSFWSKSNKYLSACHESPMNASKRLSELRLVWSWSLSDI
;
A
#
# COMPACT_ATOMS: atom_id res chain seq x y z
N MET A 1 -12.55 3.50 -21.38
CA MET A 1 -12.11 2.85 -20.14
C MET A 1 -13.32 2.68 -19.20
N ASN A 2 -13.59 1.46 -18.73
CA ASN A 2 -14.66 1.16 -17.76
C ASN A 2 -14.38 1.86 -16.40
N LEU A 3 -15.42 2.24 -15.65
CA LEU A 3 -15.34 2.84 -14.31
C LEU A 3 -14.33 2.14 -13.40
N LYS A 4 -14.32 0.80 -13.31
CA LYS A 4 -13.36 0.06 -12.47
C LYS A 4 -11.90 0.37 -12.83
N ALA A 5 -11.60 0.48 -14.12
CA ALA A 5 -10.26 0.80 -14.59
C ALA A 5 -9.88 2.27 -14.31
N LYS A 6 -10.84 3.21 -14.33
CA LYS A 6 -10.59 4.59 -13.88
C LYS A 6 -10.28 4.65 -12.38
N ILE A 7 -11.06 3.94 -11.56
CA ILE A 7 -10.84 3.83 -10.11
C ILE A 7 -9.44 3.27 -9.84
N LEU A 8 -9.05 2.19 -10.54
CA LEU A 8 -7.72 1.60 -10.41
C LEU A 8 -6.61 2.62 -10.68
N VAL A 9 -6.71 3.42 -11.74
CA VAL A 9 -5.71 4.46 -12.06
C VAL A 9 -5.61 5.49 -10.93
N HIS A 10 -6.73 5.95 -10.38
CA HIS A 10 -6.73 6.92 -9.27
C HIS A 10 -6.17 6.34 -7.96
N LEU A 11 -6.41 5.05 -7.68
CA LEU A 11 -5.79 4.34 -6.57
C LEU A 11 -4.27 4.25 -6.73
N MET A 12 -3.80 3.95 -7.94
CA MET A 12 -2.36 3.87 -8.25
C MET A 12 -1.67 5.23 -8.13
N GLY A 13 -2.34 6.32 -8.47
CA GLY A 13 -1.84 7.68 -8.20
C GLY A 13 -1.67 7.97 -6.72
N THR A 14 -2.58 7.46 -5.88
CA THR A 14 -2.46 7.58 -4.42
C THR A 14 -1.25 6.79 -3.91
N LEU A 15 -1.10 5.54 -4.38
CA LEU A 15 0.01 4.67 -4.03
C LEU A 15 1.38 5.24 -4.46
N LYS A 16 1.45 5.87 -5.65
CA LYS A 16 2.64 6.59 -6.12
C LYS A 16 3.06 7.67 -5.12
N LEU A 17 2.11 8.50 -4.70
CA LEU A 17 2.39 9.61 -3.77
C LEU A 17 2.88 9.12 -2.41
N PHE A 18 2.36 8.00 -1.92
CA PHE A 18 2.89 7.39 -0.70
C PHE A 18 4.35 6.98 -0.86
N TYR A 19 4.69 6.38 -2.00
CA TYR A 19 6.06 5.97 -2.28
C TYR A 19 7.03 7.16 -2.42
N GLU A 20 6.60 8.25 -3.04
CA GLU A 20 7.45 9.41 -3.37
C GLU A 20 7.47 10.50 -2.27
N PHE A 21 6.82 10.27 -1.14
CA PHE A 21 6.73 11.27 -0.07
C PHE A 21 8.10 11.56 0.58
N LEU A 22 8.61 12.78 0.38
CA LEU A 22 9.69 13.44 1.14
C LEU A 22 10.84 12.54 1.65
N ASN A 23 11.38 11.66 0.79
CA ASN A 23 12.45 10.68 1.11
C ASN A 23 12.13 9.68 2.25
N ASP A 24 10.91 9.68 2.78
CA ASP A 24 10.45 8.79 3.86
C ASP A 24 9.01 8.34 3.51
N PRO A 25 8.86 7.24 2.76
CA PRO A 25 7.59 6.83 2.19
C PRO A 25 6.47 6.71 3.22
N LEU A 26 5.27 7.14 2.85
CA LEU A 26 4.10 6.99 3.71
C LEU A 26 3.65 5.53 3.75
N GLN A 27 3.31 5.05 4.93
CA GLN A 27 2.81 3.73 5.24
C GLN A 27 1.39 3.88 5.77
N TRP A 28 0.43 3.29 5.07
CA TRP A 28 -0.98 3.37 5.46
C TRP A 28 -1.44 2.04 6.03
N CYS A 29 -1.88 2.08 7.29
CA CYS A 29 -2.24 0.89 8.05
C CYS A 29 -3.75 0.71 8.23
N ASP A 30 -4.62 1.58 7.71
CA ASP A 30 -6.09 1.42 7.75
C ASP A 30 -6.71 1.68 6.38
N VAL A 31 -6.38 0.79 5.44
CA VAL A 31 -6.72 0.91 4.02
C VAL A 31 -8.12 0.38 3.78
N LYS A 32 -9.05 1.29 3.48
CA LYS A 32 -10.42 0.95 3.12
C LYS A 32 -11.06 2.02 2.24
N PHE A 33 -12.03 1.65 1.41
CA PHE A 33 -12.67 2.59 0.47
C PHE A 33 -13.39 3.73 1.21
N GLU A 34 -13.88 3.45 2.41
CA GLU A 34 -14.57 4.39 3.29
C GLU A 34 -13.65 5.52 3.76
N ASN A 35 -12.34 5.27 3.82
CA ASN A 35 -11.32 6.27 4.18
C ASN A 35 -10.79 7.05 2.97
N LEU A 36 -11.34 6.83 1.77
CA LEU A 36 -10.92 7.49 0.53
C LEU A 36 -11.98 8.46 0.01
N GLY A 37 -11.56 9.68 -0.27
CA GLY A 37 -12.35 10.69 -0.97
C GLY A 37 -11.83 10.85 -2.39
N LEU A 38 -12.71 11.01 -3.39
CA LEU A 38 -12.27 11.38 -4.73
C LEU A 38 -12.13 12.90 -4.82
N SER A 39 -10.93 13.40 -5.10
CA SER A 39 -10.71 14.84 -5.31
C SER A 39 -11.56 15.34 -6.49
N ALA A 40 -12.22 16.49 -6.28
CA ALA A 40 -12.96 17.18 -7.32
C ALA A 40 -12.03 17.91 -8.32
N GLU A 41 -10.82 18.24 -7.88
CA GLU A 41 -9.82 18.95 -8.68
C GLU A 41 -9.01 17.99 -9.55
N TYR A 42 -8.56 18.49 -10.70
CA TYR A 42 -7.68 17.75 -11.60
C TYR A 42 -6.20 17.92 -11.21
N PRO A 43 -5.38 16.86 -11.29
CA PRO A 43 -5.74 15.50 -11.68
C PRO A 43 -6.56 14.78 -10.60
N LYS A 44 -7.68 14.14 -11.01
CA LYS A 44 -8.53 13.38 -10.10
C LYS A 44 -7.72 12.27 -9.47
N ARG A 45 -7.77 12.17 -8.14
CA ARG A 45 -7.10 11.14 -7.35
C ARG A 45 -7.90 10.85 -6.11
N PHE A 46 -7.68 9.66 -5.54
CA PHE A 46 -8.16 9.44 -4.19
C PHE A 46 -7.25 10.19 -3.21
N VAL A 47 -7.87 10.84 -2.24
CA VAL A 47 -7.22 11.45 -1.10
C VAL A 47 -7.62 10.67 0.14
N VAL A 48 -6.69 10.53 1.08
CA VAL A 48 -6.95 9.90 2.37
C VAL A 48 -7.76 10.89 3.20
N MET A 49 -8.98 10.51 3.57
CA MET A 49 -9.85 11.31 4.44
C MET A 49 -9.59 11.02 5.92
N ASP A 50 -9.21 9.78 6.23
CA ASP A 50 -8.86 9.34 7.57
C ASP A 50 -7.38 8.93 7.61
N SER A 51 -6.55 9.81 8.17
CA SER A 51 -5.10 9.71 8.16
C SER A 51 -4.51 9.44 9.54
N ASP A 52 -5.33 9.00 10.51
CA ASP A 52 -4.88 8.65 11.86
C ASP A 52 -3.88 7.47 11.87
N MET A 53 -4.05 6.55 10.92
CA MET A 53 -3.19 5.40 10.69
C MET A 53 -2.27 5.55 9.47
N LEU A 54 -1.90 6.80 9.13
CA LEU A 54 -0.95 7.13 8.09
C LEU A 54 0.35 7.66 8.72
N TYR A 55 1.44 6.94 8.49
CA TYR A 55 2.74 7.24 9.11
C TYR A 55 3.81 7.38 8.05
N THR A 56 4.92 8.05 8.36
CA THR A 56 6.14 7.83 7.60
C THR A 56 6.73 6.45 7.93
N GLU A 57 7.53 5.89 7.04
CA GLU A 57 8.16 4.57 7.23
C GLU A 57 8.99 4.53 8.51
N SER A 58 9.80 5.57 8.74
CA SER A 58 10.60 5.68 9.96
C SER A 58 9.74 5.69 11.24
N LYS A 59 8.62 6.43 11.23
CA LYS A 59 7.71 6.53 12.38
C LYS A 59 6.99 5.21 12.63
N LEU A 60 6.48 4.54 11.59
CA LEU A 60 5.83 3.24 11.73
C LEU A 60 6.81 2.20 12.27
N ASN A 61 8.03 2.15 11.75
CA ASN A 61 9.04 1.20 12.21
C ASN A 61 9.38 1.41 13.70
N SER A 62 9.49 2.66 14.16
CA SER A 62 9.65 2.98 15.57
C SER A 62 8.46 2.52 16.42
N LEU A 63 7.23 2.68 15.93
CA LEU A 63 6.03 2.23 16.63
C LEU A 63 6.00 0.70 16.76
N LEU A 64 6.26 -0.02 15.67
CA LEU A 64 6.25 -1.49 15.67
C LEU A 64 7.34 -2.05 16.59
N THR A 65 8.58 -1.64 16.40
CA THR A 65 9.74 -2.19 17.15
C THR A 65 9.74 -1.88 18.64
N SER A 66 8.95 -0.89 19.09
CA SER A 66 8.77 -0.59 20.51
C SER A 66 7.80 -1.53 21.24
N ARG A 67 7.04 -2.36 20.51
CA ARG A 67 6.01 -3.25 21.08
C ARG A 67 6.61 -4.58 21.51
N SER A 68 6.32 -4.97 22.75
CA SER A 68 6.60 -6.32 23.24
C SER A 68 5.60 -7.34 22.66
N CYS A 69 6.04 -8.57 22.42
CA CYS A 69 5.23 -9.64 21.85
C CYS A 69 5.63 -11.02 22.37
N THR A 70 4.72 -11.98 22.24
CA THR A 70 4.96 -13.41 22.47
C THR A 70 4.68 -14.27 21.24
N LYS A 71 3.90 -13.74 20.30
CA LYS A 71 3.55 -14.35 19.02
C LYS A 71 3.34 -13.27 17.96
N ASP A 72 3.38 -13.67 16.68
CA ASP A 72 3.27 -12.72 15.55
C ASP A 72 1.99 -11.88 15.59
N ASP A 73 0.86 -12.45 16.03
CA ASP A 73 -0.42 -11.73 16.13
C ASP A 73 -0.35 -10.48 17.03
N ASP A 74 0.52 -10.48 18.05
CA ASP A 74 0.68 -9.35 18.97
C ASP A 74 1.29 -8.12 18.27
N CYS A 75 1.95 -8.36 17.13
CA CYS A 75 2.63 -7.38 16.30
C CYS A 75 1.76 -6.84 15.16
N ASN A 76 0.52 -7.32 15.00
CA ASN A 76 -0.40 -6.78 14.02
C ASN A 76 -0.80 -5.34 14.39
N PHE A 77 -0.58 -4.42 13.45
CA PHE A 77 -0.95 -3.03 13.59
C PHE A 77 -1.91 -2.65 12.45
N PHE A 78 -3.19 -2.98 12.67
CA PHE A 78 -4.23 -2.91 11.63
C PHE A 78 -3.78 -3.68 10.38
N ASP A 79 -3.69 -3.03 9.21
CA ASP A 79 -3.26 -3.65 7.95
C ASP A 79 -1.74 -3.72 7.78
N CYS A 80 -0.97 -3.12 8.70
CA CYS A 80 0.49 -3.24 8.72
C CYS A 80 0.89 -4.44 9.58
N HIS A 81 1.41 -5.47 8.92
CA HIS A 81 1.81 -6.71 9.57
C HIS A 81 3.28 -6.64 9.98
N SER A 82 3.61 -7.30 11.08
CA SER A 82 4.97 -7.45 11.61
C SER A 82 5.07 -8.82 12.28
N MET A 83 6.29 -9.29 12.55
CA MET A 83 6.53 -10.56 13.24
C MET A 83 7.08 -10.33 14.64
N CYS A 84 6.92 -11.33 15.51
CA CYS A 84 7.53 -11.32 16.83
C CYS A 84 8.93 -11.92 16.77
N ASN A 85 9.92 -11.18 17.25
CA ASN A 85 11.26 -11.72 17.45
C ASN A 85 11.33 -12.37 18.84
N ASN A 86 11.10 -13.69 18.88
CA ASN A 86 11.09 -14.50 20.11
C ASN A 86 12.40 -14.43 20.92
N SER A 87 13.54 -14.10 20.30
CA SER A 87 14.81 -13.93 21.01
C SER A 87 14.87 -12.63 21.81
N THR A 88 14.18 -11.58 21.35
CA THR A 88 14.18 -10.26 22.00
C THR A 88 12.90 -10.00 22.80
N GLY A 89 11.80 -10.66 22.44
CA GLY A 89 10.45 -10.38 22.97
C GLY A 89 9.81 -9.12 22.39
N PHE A 90 10.33 -8.59 21.26
CA PHE A 90 9.82 -7.39 20.60
C PHE A 90 9.47 -7.66 19.13
N CYS A 91 8.56 -6.84 18.60
CA CYS A 91 8.17 -6.92 17.21
C CYS A 91 9.29 -6.44 16.27
N THR A 92 9.28 -6.97 15.05
CA THR A 92 10.14 -6.52 13.96
C THR A 92 9.64 -5.21 13.33
N GLY A 93 10.27 -4.78 12.24
CA GLY A 93 9.64 -3.85 11.31
C GLY A 93 8.51 -4.51 10.51
N ARG A 94 7.83 -3.69 9.70
CA ARG A 94 6.72 -4.13 8.83
C ARG A 94 7.19 -5.21 7.84
N THR A 95 6.37 -6.25 7.64
CA THR A 95 6.69 -7.39 6.77
C THR A 95 5.89 -7.42 5.47
N ASN A 96 4.75 -6.71 5.40
CA ASN A 96 4.03 -6.43 4.16
C ASN A 96 4.30 -4.99 3.68
N ASP A 97 3.93 -4.66 2.45
CA ASP A 97 4.03 -3.29 1.92
C ASP A 97 2.66 -2.69 1.56
N ASN A 98 2.63 -1.40 1.19
CA ASN A 98 1.39 -0.75 0.77
C ASN A 98 0.79 -1.38 -0.50
N VAL A 99 1.60 -1.96 -1.39
CA VAL A 99 1.10 -2.64 -2.59
C VAL A 99 0.30 -3.87 -2.17
N ASP A 100 0.82 -4.68 -1.24
CA ASP A 100 0.12 -5.85 -0.70
C ASP A 100 -1.25 -5.45 -0.13
N VAL A 101 -1.27 -4.42 0.73
CA VAL A 101 -2.51 -3.97 1.37
C VAL A 101 -3.49 -3.38 0.35
N PHE A 102 -3.04 -2.56 -0.60
CA PHE A 102 -3.90 -2.03 -1.67
C PHE A 102 -4.49 -3.15 -2.52
N CYS A 103 -3.69 -4.16 -2.82
CA CYS A 103 -4.12 -5.32 -3.59
C CYS A 103 -5.21 -6.09 -2.85
N GLU A 104 -4.98 -6.43 -1.58
CA GLU A 104 -5.94 -7.15 -0.75
C GLU A 104 -7.23 -6.35 -0.52
N LYS A 105 -7.11 -5.10 -0.07
CA LYS A 105 -8.24 -4.32 0.45
C LYS A 105 -9.04 -3.60 -0.63
N LEU A 106 -8.39 -3.18 -1.72
CA LEU A 106 -9.01 -2.32 -2.73
C LEU A 106 -9.11 -3.01 -4.10
N VAL A 107 -7.98 -3.46 -4.67
CA VAL A 107 -7.95 -3.99 -6.04
C VAL A 107 -8.73 -5.31 -6.14
N ASN A 108 -8.52 -6.25 -5.22
CA ASN A 108 -9.23 -7.53 -5.22
C ASN A 108 -10.73 -7.36 -4.99
N ARG A 109 -11.18 -6.32 -4.27
CA ARG A 109 -12.61 -6.01 -4.15
C ARG A 109 -13.23 -5.52 -5.48
N LEU A 110 -12.44 -4.84 -6.31
CA LEU A 110 -12.91 -4.35 -7.61
C LEU A 110 -12.85 -5.42 -8.71
N PHE A 111 -11.79 -6.23 -8.73
CA PHE A 111 -11.47 -7.13 -9.83
C PHE A 111 -11.57 -8.62 -9.47
N GLY A 112 -11.73 -8.98 -8.19
CA GLY A 112 -11.74 -10.37 -7.75
C GLY A 112 -10.41 -11.06 -8.08
N SER A 113 -10.48 -12.25 -8.66
CA SER A 113 -9.31 -13.00 -9.16
C SER A 113 -8.88 -12.59 -10.57
N PHE A 114 -9.56 -11.61 -11.21
CA PHE A 114 -9.19 -11.17 -12.55
C PHE A 114 -7.88 -10.38 -12.52
N TRP A 115 -6.92 -10.81 -13.33
CA TRP A 115 -5.68 -10.10 -13.57
C TRP A 115 -5.26 -10.24 -15.03
N SER A 116 -4.31 -9.41 -15.46
CA SER A 116 -3.73 -9.50 -16.79
C SER A 116 -2.27 -9.07 -16.75
N LYS A 117 -1.39 -9.84 -17.40
CA LYS A 117 0.03 -9.50 -17.58
C LYS A 117 0.23 -8.19 -18.34
N SER A 118 -0.72 -7.80 -19.19
CA SER A 118 -0.68 -6.53 -19.92
C SER A 118 -1.06 -5.33 -19.06
N ASN A 119 -1.85 -5.54 -18.00
CA ASN A 119 -2.20 -4.50 -17.04
C ASN A 119 -1.25 -4.61 -15.84
N LYS A 120 -0.19 -3.81 -15.85
CA LYS A 120 0.85 -3.85 -14.82
C LYS A 120 0.35 -3.58 -13.40
N TYR A 121 -0.71 -2.77 -13.25
CA TYR A 121 -1.32 -2.55 -11.94
C TYR A 121 -2.02 -3.80 -11.40
N LEU A 122 -2.76 -4.53 -12.25
CA LEU A 122 -3.37 -5.80 -11.85
C LEU A 122 -2.34 -6.92 -11.70
N SER A 123 -1.30 -6.94 -12.54
CA SER A 123 -0.20 -7.90 -12.46
C SER A 123 0.54 -7.79 -11.12
N ALA A 124 0.74 -6.57 -10.61
CA ALA A 124 1.35 -6.34 -9.31
C ALA A 124 0.60 -7.02 -8.16
N CYS A 125 -0.74 -7.11 -8.25
CA CYS A 125 -1.56 -7.77 -7.23
C CYS A 125 -1.63 -9.29 -7.34
N HIS A 126 -1.13 -9.87 -8.43
CA HIS A 126 -1.07 -11.31 -8.62
C HIS A 126 0.31 -11.89 -8.27
N GLU A 127 1.38 -11.11 -8.35
CA GLU A 127 2.73 -11.57 -8.03
C GLU A 127 2.93 -11.75 -6.52
N SER A 128 3.65 -12.82 -6.13
CA SER A 128 3.95 -13.14 -4.73
C SER A 128 4.70 -12.00 -4.02
N PRO A 129 4.40 -11.72 -2.72
CA PRO A 129 5.11 -10.72 -1.91
C PRO A 129 6.63 -10.92 -1.87
N MET A 130 7.14 -12.14 -2.10
CA MET A 130 8.58 -12.42 -2.14
C MET A 130 9.33 -11.65 -3.25
N ASN A 131 8.60 -11.08 -4.23
CA ASN A 131 9.16 -10.27 -5.32
C ASN A 131 8.86 -8.77 -5.17
N ALA A 132 8.59 -8.27 -3.96
CA ALA A 132 8.18 -6.89 -3.68
C ALA A 132 9.02 -5.83 -4.42
N SER A 133 10.36 -5.92 -4.36
CA SER A 133 11.26 -4.96 -5.02
C SER A 133 11.09 -4.92 -6.55
N LYS A 134 10.90 -6.09 -7.18
CA LYS A 134 10.67 -6.18 -8.62
C LYS A 134 9.30 -5.60 -8.99
N ARG A 135 8.26 -5.99 -8.24
CA ARG A 135 6.89 -5.49 -8.39
C ARG A 135 6.85 -3.96 -8.31
N LEU A 136 7.48 -3.38 -7.29
CA LEU A 136 7.55 -1.93 -7.12
C LEU A 136 8.33 -1.26 -8.24
N SER A 137 9.41 -1.85 -8.72
CA SER A 137 10.17 -1.33 -9.87
C SER A 137 9.34 -1.29 -11.15
N GLU A 138 8.53 -2.33 -11.42
CA GLU A 138 7.61 -2.33 -12.55
C GLU A 138 6.51 -1.27 -12.41
N LEU A 139 5.95 -1.09 -11.21
CA LEU A 139 4.97 -0.04 -10.94
C LEU A 139 5.55 1.36 -11.15
N ARG A 140 6.77 1.62 -10.67
CA ARG A 140 7.46 2.90 -10.86
C ARG A 140 7.64 3.26 -12.32
N LEU A 141 8.01 2.28 -13.16
CA LEU A 141 8.08 2.49 -14.60
C LEU A 141 6.71 2.93 -15.13
N VAL A 142 5.64 2.21 -14.80
CA VAL A 142 4.29 2.54 -15.27
C VAL A 142 3.81 3.91 -14.78
N TRP A 143 4.10 4.28 -13.54
CA TRP A 143 3.78 5.60 -12.98
C TRP A 143 4.48 6.71 -13.74
N SER A 144 5.75 6.53 -14.12
CA SER A 144 6.49 7.55 -14.87
C SER A 144 5.85 7.88 -16.24
N TRP A 145 5.19 6.91 -16.88
CA TRP A 145 4.54 7.10 -18.18
C TRP A 145 3.07 7.52 -18.09
N SER A 146 2.34 7.04 -17.09
CA SER A 146 0.88 7.14 -17.04
C SER A 146 0.34 8.09 -15.97
N LEU A 147 1.20 8.50 -15.03
CA LEU A 147 0.87 9.38 -13.91
C LEU A 147 2.00 10.39 -13.70
N SER A 148 2.57 10.93 -14.79
CA SER A 148 3.67 11.91 -14.75
C SER A 148 3.30 13.19 -14.00
N ASP A 149 2.03 13.58 -14.07
CA ASP A 149 1.52 14.85 -13.56
C ASP A 149 0.91 14.73 -12.14
N ILE A 150 1.02 13.54 -11.53
CA ILE A 150 0.74 13.29 -10.11
C ILE A 150 2.07 13.35 -9.38
#